data_AF-A0A1V0B6J5-F1
#
_entry.id   AF-A0A1V0B6J5-F1
#
_cell.length_a   1.000
_cell.length_b   1.000
_cell.length_c   1.000
_cell.angle_alpha   90.00
_cell.angle_beta   90.00
_cell.angle_gamma   90.00
#
_symmetry.space_group_name_H-M   'P 1'
#
loop_
_entity.id
_entity.type
_entity.pdbx_description
1 polymer ?
#
loop_
_entity_poly.entity_id
_entity_poly.type
_entity_poly.pdbx_seq_one_letter_code
_entity_poly.pdbx_strand_id
1 'polypeptide(L)'
;MNPVLMGFGLAVMIGSAAMVPFAKSSGVKLGYERGLAAGRAECQQDTIDELTVLITSSQYLVTTAHTASQQLAKTISDRQQADATSTRELRHALALTAAERAQCRFDAVSLRHVESARDRAAAAAAGGIGSAMPTASGHE
;
A
#
# COMPACT_ATOMS: atom_id res chain seq x y z
N MET A 1 -47.26 31.12 84.75
CA MET A 1 -47.21 29.80 84.09
C MET A 1 -47.15 29.98 82.58
N ASN A 2 -46.05 29.57 81.93
CA ASN A 2 -46.11 28.79 80.69
C ASN A 2 -44.75 28.06 80.49
N PRO A 3 -44.64 26.75 80.81
CA PRO A 3 -43.35 26.05 80.95
C PRO A 3 -42.99 25.23 79.69
N VAL A 4 -42.80 25.87 78.54
CA VAL A 4 -42.39 25.16 77.30
C VAL A 4 -41.06 25.68 76.73
N LEU A 5 -40.44 26.69 77.36
CA LEU A 5 -39.22 27.33 76.89
C LEU A 5 -37.92 26.75 77.49
N MET A 6 -37.96 25.53 78.03
CA MET A 6 -36.86 24.96 78.83
C MET A 6 -36.67 23.48 78.52
N GLY A 7 -36.42 23.13 77.25
CA GLY A 7 -36.26 21.72 76.85
C GLY A 7 -35.58 21.44 75.51
N PHE A 8 -35.36 22.44 74.65
CA PHE A 8 -34.86 22.22 73.28
C PHE A 8 -33.42 22.69 73.04
N GLY A 9 -32.63 22.92 74.09
CA GLY A 9 -31.28 23.47 73.98
C GLY A 9 -30.12 22.46 73.92
N LEU A 10 -30.35 21.17 74.22
CA LEU A 10 -29.23 20.25 74.55
C LEU A 10 -29.23 18.90 73.81
N ALA A 11 -29.88 18.80 72.65
CA ALA A 11 -29.95 17.53 71.90
C ALA A 11 -29.23 17.52 70.54
N VAL A 12 -28.66 18.65 70.08
CA VAL A 12 -28.09 18.73 68.71
C VAL A 12 -26.56 18.61 68.65
N MET A 13 -25.84 18.72 69.77
CA MET A 13 -24.37 18.82 69.75
C MET A 13 -23.60 17.49 69.88
N ILE A 14 -24.26 16.33 69.78
CA ILE A 14 -23.56 15.02 69.78
C ILE A 14 -23.61 14.34 68.38
N GLY A 15 -24.28 14.96 67.40
CA GLY A 15 -24.40 14.39 66.05
C GLY A 15 -23.36 14.85 65.02
N SER A 16 -22.50 15.82 65.33
CA SER A 16 -21.69 16.53 64.31
C SER A 16 -20.24 16.06 64.15
N ALA A 17 -19.71 15.21 65.05
CA ALA A 17 -18.31 14.76 64.96
C ALA A 17 -18.11 13.47 64.12
N ALA A 18 -19.18 12.73 63.82
CA ALA A 18 -19.07 11.43 63.12
C ALA A 18 -19.24 11.52 61.59
N MET A 19 -19.57 12.68 61.01
CA MET A 19 -19.77 12.82 59.56
C MET A 19 -18.50 13.14 58.75
N VAL A 20 -17.37 13.40 59.40
CA VAL A 20 -16.13 13.80 58.70
C VAL A 20 -15.28 12.65 58.11
N PRO A 21 -15.29 11.38 58.57
CA PRO A 21 -14.45 10.36 57.95
C PRO A 21 -15.02 9.81 56.63
N PHE A 22 -16.31 9.97 56.34
CA PHE A 22 -16.88 9.45 55.08
C PHE A 22 -16.48 10.28 53.85
N ALA A 23 -16.38 11.61 53.98
CA ALA A 23 -16.09 12.51 52.86
C ALA A 23 -14.69 12.29 52.24
N LYS A 24 -13.71 11.81 53.00
CA LYS A 24 -12.35 11.54 52.48
C LYS A 24 -12.25 10.20 51.73
N SER A 25 -13.08 9.22 52.07
CA SER A 25 -13.04 7.89 51.43
C SER A 25 -13.71 7.87 50.04
N SER A 26 -14.71 8.73 49.83
CA SER A 26 -15.47 8.81 48.57
C SER A 26 -14.66 9.41 47.42
N GLY A 27 -13.68 10.28 47.72
CA GLY A 27 -12.85 10.94 46.71
C GLY A 27 -11.79 10.02 46.08
N VAL A 28 -11.23 9.09 46.87
CA VAL A 28 -10.15 8.20 46.40
C VAL A 28 -10.68 7.16 45.42
N LYS A 29 -11.86 6.58 45.66
CA LYS A 29 -12.49 5.65 44.71
C LYS A 29 -12.89 6.34 43.41
N LEU A 30 -13.50 7.52 43.50
CA LEU A 30 -13.91 8.29 42.33
C LEU A 30 -12.70 8.73 41.47
N GLY A 31 -11.59 9.11 42.11
CA GLY A 31 -10.34 9.44 41.44
C GLY A 31 -9.68 8.23 40.78
N TYR A 32 -9.66 7.08 41.47
CA TYR A 32 -9.09 5.84 40.95
C TYR A 32 -9.87 5.30 39.73
N GLU A 33 -11.21 5.30 39.80
CA GLU A 33 -12.06 4.89 38.68
C GLU A 33 -11.95 5.83 37.48
N ARG A 34 -11.85 7.16 37.73
CA ARG A 34 -11.59 8.14 36.66
C ARG A 34 -10.20 7.96 36.03
N GLY A 35 -9.17 7.66 36.84
CA GLY A 35 -7.84 7.37 36.33
C GLY A 35 -7.79 6.09 35.49
N LEU A 36 -8.49 5.04 35.92
CA LEU A 36 -8.64 3.79 35.15
C LEU A 36 -9.41 4.00 33.84
N ALA A 37 -10.47 4.80 33.87
CA ALA A 37 -11.23 5.15 32.66
C ALA A 37 -10.40 6.02 31.70
N ALA A 38 -9.66 7.00 32.22
CA ALA A 38 -8.75 7.84 31.43
C ALA A 38 -7.62 7.01 30.81
N GLY A 39 -6.94 6.17 31.58
CA GLY A 39 -5.89 5.30 31.06
C GLY A 39 -6.39 4.28 30.02
N ARG A 40 -7.63 3.78 30.18
CA ARG A 40 -8.26 2.94 29.14
C ARG A 40 -8.59 3.73 27.88
N ALA A 41 -9.04 4.98 28.01
CA ALA A 41 -9.32 5.84 26.86
C ALA A 41 -8.04 6.21 26.11
N GLU A 42 -6.93 6.47 26.81
CA GLU A 42 -5.61 6.74 26.24
C GLU A 42 -5.08 5.51 25.48
N CYS A 43 -5.10 4.31 26.09
CA CYS A 43 -4.70 3.08 25.36
C CYS A 43 -5.57 2.79 24.14
N GLN A 44 -6.88 3.09 24.21
CA GLN A 44 -7.77 2.96 23.06
C GLN A 44 -7.46 3.97 21.96
N GLN A 45 -7.10 5.21 22.31
CA GLN A 45 -6.66 6.23 21.35
C GLN A 45 -5.35 5.83 20.66
N ASP A 46 -4.35 5.40 21.41
CA ASP A 46 -3.06 4.98 20.83
C ASP A 46 -3.25 3.82 19.83
N THR A 47 -4.12 2.86 20.17
CA THR A 47 -4.43 1.73 19.29
C THR A 47 -5.15 2.19 18.01
N ILE A 48 -6.06 3.16 18.12
CA ILE A 48 -6.79 3.72 16.97
C ILE A 48 -5.84 4.53 16.07
N ASP A 49 -4.92 5.29 16.65
CA ASP A 49 -3.94 6.09 15.91
C ASP A 49 -2.97 5.21 15.13
N GLU A 50 -2.45 4.15 15.75
CA GLU A 50 -1.59 3.17 15.07
C GLU A 50 -2.31 2.49 13.89
N LEU A 51 -3.56 2.07 14.10
CA LEU A 51 -4.36 1.44 13.05
C LEU A 51 -4.68 2.44 11.91
N THR A 52 -4.89 3.71 12.23
CA THR A 52 -5.15 4.77 11.24
C THR A 52 -3.93 5.02 10.37
N VAL A 53 -2.72 5.01 10.95
CA VAL A 53 -1.46 5.12 10.19
C VAL A 53 -1.29 3.94 9.23
N LEU A 54 -1.57 2.71 9.69
CA LEU A 54 -1.49 1.52 8.85
C LEU A 54 -2.51 1.54 7.70
N ILE A 55 -3.74 1.94 7.97
CA ILE A 55 -4.80 2.09 6.96
C ILE A 55 -4.43 3.18 5.94
N THR A 56 -3.91 4.31 6.39
CA THR A 56 -3.51 5.41 5.50
C THR A 56 -2.35 5.01 4.59
N SER A 57 -1.34 4.32 5.15
CA SER A 57 -0.19 3.85 4.39
C SER A 57 -0.56 2.79 3.34
N SER A 58 -1.46 1.86 3.68
CA SER A 58 -1.94 0.84 2.74
C SER A 58 -2.81 1.44 1.62
N GLN A 59 -3.67 2.41 1.93
CA GLN A 59 -4.44 3.14 0.91
C GLN A 59 -3.52 3.90 -0.06
N TYR A 60 -2.47 4.55 0.46
CA TYR A 60 -1.49 5.24 -0.37
C TYR A 60 -0.75 4.26 -1.30
N LEU A 61 -0.36 3.09 -0.79
CA LEU A 61 0.35 2.08 -1.57
C LEU A 61 -0.55 1.50 -2.68
N VAL A 62 -1.82 1.21 -2.37
CA VAL A 62 -2.81 0.72 -3.36
C VAL A 62 -3.07 1.78 -4.43
N THR A 63 -3.23 3.05 -4.05
CA THR A 63 -3.47 4.14 -4.99
C THR A 63 -2.28 4.34 -5.92
N THR A 64 -1.06 4.28 -5.38
CA THR A 64 0.18 4.37 -6.16
C THR A 64 0.31 3.18 -7.12
N ALA A 65 0.06 1.96 -6.66
CA ALA A 65 0.11 0.76 -7.50
C ALA A 65 -0.95 0.78 -8.62
N HIS A 66 -2.15 1.26 -8.32
CA HIS A 66 -3.22 1.41 -9.30
C HIS A 66 -2.86 2.47 -10.36
N THR A 67 -2.31 3.61 -9.94
CA THR A 67 -1.83 4.67 -10.84
C THR A 67 -0.72 4.16 -11.76
N ALA A 68 0.27 3.46 -11.20
CA ALA A 68 1.34 2.85 -11.98
C ALA A 68 0.80 1.82 -12.99
N SER A 69 -0.16 0.98 -12.56
CA SER A 69 -0.81 -0.01 -13.44
C SER A 69 -1.57 0.66 -14.59
N GLN A 70 -2.28 1.76 -14.33
CA GLN A 70 -2.96 2.53 -15.36
C GLN A 70 -1.98 3.16 -16.36
N GLN A 71 -0.87 3.73 -15.87
CA GLN A 71 0.18 4.28 -16.74
C GLN A 71 0.84 3.20 -17.60
N LEU A 72 1.08 2.01 -17.04
CA LEU A 72 1.60 0.87 -17.78
C LEU A 72 0.60 0.39 -18.85
N ALA A 73 -0.67 0.23 -18.49
CA ALA A 73 -1.72 -0.15 -19.43
C ALA A 73 -1.84 0.86 -20.58
N LYS A 74 -1.78 2.16 -20.28
CA LYS A 74 -1.75 3.21 -21.29
C LYS A 74 -0.52 3.09 -22.19
N THR A 75 0.67 2.94 -21.62
CA THR A 75 1.92 2.80 -22.38
C THR A 75 1.88 1.58 -23.30
N ILE A 76 1.35 0.45 -22.82
CA ILE A 76 1.19 -0.77 -23.62
C ILE A 76 0.22 -0.52 -24.78
N SER A 77 -0.92 0.12 -24.52
CA SER A 77 -1.89 0.48 -25.57
C SER A 77 -1.27 1.40 -26.63
N ASP A 78 -0.57 2.44 -26.20
CA ASP A 78 0.06 3.41 -27.11
C ASP A 78 1.14 2.72 -27.97
N ARG A 79 1.94 1.81 -27.38
CA ARG A 79 2.90 0.97 -28.13
C ARG A 79 2.22 0.03 -29.11
N GLN A 80 1.17 -0.68 -28.69
CA GLN A 80 0.43 -1.60 -29.57
C GLN A 80 -0.16 -0.86 -30.78
N GLN A 81 -0.66 0.36 -30.59
CA GLN A 81 -1.19 1.16 -31.69
C GLN A 81 -0.10 1.62 -32.65
N ALA A 82 1.05 2.04 -32.14
CA ALA A 82 2.22 2.38 -32.95
C ALA A 82 2.72 1.16 -33.75
N ASP A 83 2.85 0.01 -33.11
CA ASP A 83 3.28 -1.24 -33.74
C ASP A 83 2.30 -1.72 -34.81
N ALA A 84 0.99 -1.63 -34.56
CA ALA A 84 -0.03 -1.98 -35.54
C ALA A 84 0.03 -1.08 -36.78
N THR A 85 0.26 0.22 -36.58
CA THR A 85 0.40 1.18 -37.66
C THR A 85 1.68 0.91 -38.46
N SER A 86 2.83 0.81 -37.78
CA SER A 86 4.11 0.49 -38.44
C SER A 86 4.05 -0.82 -39.20
N THR A 87 3.47 -1.87 -38.61
CA THR A 87 3.30 -3.18 -39.26
C THR A 87 2.43 -3.07 -40.51
N ARG A 88 1.37 -2.25 -40.49
CA ARG A 88 0.53 -2.03 -41.66
C ARG A 88 1.32 -1.35 -42.79
N GLU A 89 2.01 -0.27 -42.49
CA GLU A 89 2.80 0.47 -43.49
C GLU A 89 3.93 -0.39 -44.06
N LEU A 90 4.64 -1.13 -43.21
CA LEU A 90 5.68 -2.07 -43.63
C LEU A 90 5.09 -3.17 -44.53
N ARG A 91 3.96 -3.77 -44.14
CA ARG A 91 3.29 -4.78 -44.98
C ARG A 91 2.86 -4.20 -46.32
N HIS A 92 2.36 -2.97 -46.34
CA HIS A 92 1.98 -2.30 -47.58
C HIS A 92 3.19 -2.07 -48.49
N ALA A 93 4.28 -1.49 -47.97
CA ALA A 93 5.52 -1.28 -48.71
C ALA A 93 6.12 -2.60 -49.23
N LEU A 94 6.06 -3.66 -48.42
CA LEU A 94 6.50 -5.00 -48.82
C LEU A 94 5.61 -5.58 -49.92
N ALA A 95 4.30 -5.35 -49.89
CA ALA A 95 3.39 -5.80 -50.94
C ALA A 95 3.68 -5.10 -52.27
N LEU A 96 3.94 -3.79 -52.25
CA LEU A 96 4.31 -3.01 -53.44
C LEU A 96 5.60 -3.51 -54.10
N THR A 97 6.59 -3.89 -53.28
CA THR A 97 7.92 -4.35 -53.74
C THR A 97 8.03 -5.87 -53.90
N ALA A 98 6.92 -6.61 -53.77
CA ALA A 98 6.95 -8.07 -53.73
C ALA A 98 7.49 -8.70 -55.03
N ALA A 99 7.13 -8.14 -56.18
CA ALA A 99 7.59 -8.63 -57.49
C ALA A 99 9.10 -8.46 -57.68
N GLU A 100 9.68 -7.35 -57.20
CA GLU A 100 11.12 -7.08 -57.27
C GLU A 100 11.91 -8.02 -56.34
N ARG A 101 11.36 -8.32 -55.16
CA ARG A 101 11.99 -9.21 -54.16
C ARG A 101 11.94 -10.69 -54.53
N ALA A 102 11.05 -11.10 -55.43
CA ALA A 102 10.95 -12.50 -55.87
C ALA A 102 12.25 -13.02 -56.52
N GLN A 103 13.10 -12.12 -57.03
CA GLN A 103 14.39 -12.45 -57.64
C GLN A 103 15.55 -12.39 -56.63
N CYS A 104 15.38 -11.73 -55.49
CA CYS A 104 16.40 -11.59 -54.44
C CYS A 104 16.19 -12.64 -53.33
N ARG A 105 16.64 -13.88 -53.58
CA ARG A 105 16.69 -14.94 -52.56
C ARG A 105 18.06 -14.98 -51.89
N PHE A 106 18.08 -14.99 -50.56
CA PHE A 106 19.28 -15.28 -49.79
C PHE A 106 19.55 -16.79 -49.80
N ASP A 107 20.83 -17.16 -49.87
CA ASP A 107 21.25 -18.55 -49.76
C ASP A 107 20.90 -19.16 -48.39
N ALA A 108 20.68 -20.47 -48.34
CA ALA A 108 20.26 -21.19 -47.14
C ALA A 108 21.32 -21.16 -46.02
N VAL A 109 22.61 -21.01 -46.34
CA VAL A 109 23.68 -20.85 -45.34
C VAL A 109 23.55 -19.50 -44.64
N SER A 110 23.33 -18.42 -45.39
CA SER A 110 23.12 -17.08 -44.80
C SER A 110 21.92 -17.06 -43.84
N LEU A 111 20.82 -17.74 -44.21
CA LEU A 111 19.65 -17.83 -43.33
C LEU A 111 19.92 -18.63 -42.04
N ARG A 112 20.78 -19.67 -42.08
CA ARG A 112 21.20 -20.41 -40.88
C ARG A 112 21.97 -19.54 -39.87
N HIS A 113 22.83 -18.65 -40.35
CA HIS A 113 23.55 -17.73 -39.47
C HIS A 113 22.61 -16.74 -38.77
N VAL A 114 21.59 -16.26 -39.49
CA VAL A 114 20.57 -15.37 -38.93
C VAL A 114 19.71 -16.10 -37.88
N GLU A 115 19.26 -17.33 -38.17
CA GLU A 115 18.51 -18.16 -37.22
C GLU A 115 19.30 -18.36 -35.91
N SER A 116 20.56 -18.79 -36.05
CA SER A 116 21.47 -18.99 -34.91
C SER A 116 21.69 -17.72 -34.10
N ALA A 117 21.79 -16.56 -34.76
CA ALA A 117 21.91 -15.27 -34.07
C ALA A 117 20.61 -14.90 -33.31
N ARG A 118 19.45 -15.19 -33.88
CA ARG A 118 18.15 -14.96 -33.23
C ARG A 118 17.98 -15.82 -31.99
N ASP A 119 18.38 -17.10 -32.05
CA ASP A 119 18.30 -18.00 -30.90
C ASP A 119 19.20 -17.52 -29.74
N ARG A 120 20.41 -17.06 -30.05
CA ARG A 120 21.30 -16.45 -29.04
C ARG A 120 20.70 -15.20 -28.42
N ALA A 121 20.08 -14.34 -29.23
CA ALA A 121 19.43 -13.13 -28.74
C ALA A 121 18.20 -13.45 -27.86
N ALA A 122 17.39 -14.44 -28.25
CA ALA A 122 16.26 -14.90 -27.46
C ALA A 122 16.70 -15.51 -26.12
N ALA A 123 17.76 -16.32 -26.12
CA ALA A 123 18.35 -16.87 -24.91
C ALA A 123 18.89 -15.77 -23.98
N ALA A 124 19.55 -14.74 -24.54
CA ALA A 124 20.05 -13.60 -23.78
C ALA A 124 18.92 -12.75 -23.18
N ALA A 125 17.80 -12.57 -23.90
CA ALA A 125 16.65 -11.82 -23.41
C ALA A 125 15.82 -12.58 -22.37
N ALA A 126 15.82 -13.93 -22.43
CA ALA A 126 15.11 -14.78 -21.48
C ALA A 126 15.88 -14.99 -20.16
N GLY A 127 17.21 -14.81 -20.16
CA GLY A 127 18.02 -14.77 -18.95
C GLY A 127 17.80 -13.43 -18.22
N GLY A 128 16.88 -13.40 -17.25
CA GLY A 128 16.54 -12.19 -16.49
C GLY A 128 17.74 -11.43 -15.91
N ILE A 129 17.51 -10.17 -15.51
CA ILE A 129 18.49 -9.19 -15.01
C ILE A 129 19.37 -9.82 -13.90
N GLY A 130 20.52 -10.39 -14.27
CA GLY A 130 21.41 -11.13 -13.36
C GLY A 130 21.98 -12.43 -13.95
N SER A 131 21.43 -12.93 -15.06
CA SER A 131 22.00 -14.07 -15.78
C SER A 131 23.20 -13.63 -16.61
N ALA A 132 24.29 -14.40 -16.57
CA ALA A 132 25.45 -14.14 -17.42
C ALA A 132 25.02 -14.21 -18.89
N MET A 133 25.23 -13.11 -19.63
CA MET A 133 24.94 -13.06 -21.05
C MET A 133 25.78 -14.15 -21.76
N PRO A 134 25.20 -15.01 -22.61
CA PRO A 134 25.97 -15.98 -23.37
C PRO A 134 27.08 -15.25 -24.13
N THR A 135 28.34 -15.56 -23.84
CA THR A 135 29.46 -14.89 -24.50
C THR A 135 29.41 -15.26 -25.99
N ALA A 136 29.53 -14.26 -26.85
CA ALA A 136 29.61 -14.50 -28.28
C ALA A 136 31.00 -15.08 -28.59
N SER A 137 31.18 -16.39 -28.39
CA SER A 137 32.35 -17.09 -28.91
C SER A 137 32.14 -17.29 -30.41
N GLY A 138 32.59 -16.30 -31.21
CA GLY A 138 32.83 -16.51 -32.62
C GLY A 138 33.93 -17.57 -32.75
N HIS A 139 33.59 -18.73 -33.31
CA HIS A 139 34.57 -19.67 -33.84
C HIS A 139 34.82 -19.25 -35.30
N GLU A 140 36.03 -18.76 -35.55
CA GLU A 140 36.61 -18.65 -36.90
C GLU A 140 37.11 -20.03 -37.37
#